data_AF-A0AAD7DZJ8-F1
#
_entry.id   AF-A0AAD7DZJ8-F1
#
_cell.length_a   1.000
_cell.length_b   1.000
_cell.length_c   1.000
_cell.angle_alpha   90.00
_cell.angle_beta   90.00
_cell.angle_gamma   90.00
#
_symmetry.space_group_name_H-M   'P 1'
#
loop_
_entity.id
_entity.type
_entity.pdbx_description
1 polymer ?
#
loop_
_entity_poly.entity_id
_entity_poly.type
_entity_poly.pdbx_seq_one_letter_code
_entity_poly.pdbx_strand_id
1 'polypeptide(L)'
;MDTQKHPDNPDVMLVFGITSVGHRVIIHVTDYLPYTFHPVPSWFSFEDIPDLMNRTNARVGFNAVHCIDLLEAEMYPSQRPIQILKITATGARSLEKIRDVLCSGGLRFDDYYFTKEDRNVESSIDDIFSFVYDCEAMFGVLIRAGMYHELPAEQKVSNSQLEYITRSKDLVPLGRQADTAWRIFSFSIKTTLVDNNPLLSYTQHAVIQIAVMVARKGEPDPYLGVIFGFK
;
A
#
# COMPACT_ATOMS: atom_id res chain seq x y z
N MET A 1 4.10 10.54 3.31
CA MET A 1 2.69 10.34 2.93
C MET A 1 2.23 9.04 3.54
N ASP A 2 0.92 8.83 3.68
CA ASP A 2 0.35 7.52 4.07
C ASP A 2 -0.39 6.93 2.85
N THR A 3 -0.52 5.61 2.78
CA THR A 3 -1.19 4.93 1.66
C THR A 3 -2.05 3.78 2.15
N GLN A 4 -3.29 3.74 1.65
CA GLN A 4 -4.27 2.72 2.04
C GLN A 4 -5.07 2.28 0.81
N LYS A 5 -5.69 1.11 0.85
CA LYS A 5 -6.67 0.72 -0.18
C LYS A 5 -7.97 1.50 0.03
N HIS A 6 -8.64 1.87 -1.06
CA HIS A 6 -9.96 2.48 -0.97
C HIS A 6 -10.96 1.48 -0.36
N PRO A 7 -11.80 1.89 0.61
CA PRO A 7 -12.69 0.99 1.35
C PRO A 7 -13.67 0.23 0.45
N ASP A 8 -14.25 0.92 -0.55
CA ASP A 8 -15.24 0.33 -1.46
C ASP A 8 -14.62 -0.26 -2.75
N ASN A 9 -13.35 0.02 -3.04
CA ASN A 9 -12.70 -0.41 -4.28
C ASN A 9 -11.22 -0.75 -4.04
N PRO A 10 -10.87 -2.02 -3.77
CA PRO A 10 -9.51 -2.40 -3.39
C PRO A 10 -8.46 -2.23 -4.51
N ASP A 11 -8.88 -1.94 -5.74
CA ASP A 11 -8.00 -1.64 -6.87
C ASP A 11 -7.60 -0.15 -6.94
N VAL A 12 -8.15 0.70 -6.08
CA VAL A 12 -7.79 2.12 -5.94
C VAL A 12 -6.95 2.32 -4.69
N MET A 13 -5.79 2.98 -4.86
CA MET A 13 -4.92 3.36 -3.74
C MET A 13 -5.22 4.79 -3.30
N LEU A 14 -5.48 5.00 -2.02
CA LEU A 14 -5.62 6.31 -1.40
C LEU A 14 -4.27 6.77 -0.90
N VAL A 15 -3.75 7.87 -1.45
CA VAL A 15 -2.52 8.52 -0.99
C VAL A 15 -2.86 9.76 -0.19
N PHE A 16 -2.50 9.74 1.10
CA PHE A 16 -2.75 10.82 2.04
C PHE A 16 -1.52 11.71 2.15
N GLY A 17 -1.73 13.01 1.97
CA GLY A 17 -0.67 13.99 1.93
C GLY A 17 -1.05 15.35 2.47
N ILE A 18 -0.03 16.20 2.52
CA ILE A 18 -0.16 17.61 2.83
C ILE A 18 0.61 18.37 1.76
N THR A 19 0.03 19.44 1.20
CA THR A 19 0.74 20.32 0.26
C THR A 19 1.83 21.11 0.98
N SER A 20 2.76 21.71 0.24
CA SER A 20 3.79 22.60 0.81
C SER A 20 3.22 23.77 1.62
N VAL A 21 1.99 24.21 1.30
CA VAL A 21 1.28 25.29 2.02
C VAL A 21 0.35 24.78 3.14
N GLY A 22 0.32 23.47 3.40
CA GLY A 22 -0.40 22.90 4.55
C GLY A 22 -1.86 22.49 4.29
N HIS A 23 -2.27 22.29 3.04
CA HIS A 23 -3.59 21.72 2.72
C HIS A 23 -3.58 20.20 2.85
N ARG A 24 -4.58 19.62 3.52
CA ARG A 24 -4.76 18.16 3.58
C ARG A 24 -5.30 17.66 2.24
N VAL A 25 -4.62 16.68 1.66
CA VAL A 25 -4.95 16.12 0.34
C VAL A 25 -5.14 14.62 0.45
N ILE A 26 -6.15 14.11 -0.25
CA ILE A 26 -6.22 12.70 -0.64
C ILE A 26 -6.18 12.60 -2.16
N ILE A 27 -5.37 11.68 -2.66
CA ILE A 27 -5.31 11.34 -4.07
C ILE A 27 -5.77 9.89 -4.20
N HIS A 28 -6.85 9.69 -4.94
CA HIS A 28 -7.33 8.39 -5.40
C HIS A 28 -6.52 8.01 -6.63
N VAL A 29 -5.70 6.98 -6.51
CA VAL A 29 -4.79 6.52 -7.56
C VAL A 29 -5.34 5.25 -8.17
N THR A 30 -5.69 5.33 -9.45
CA THR A 30 -6.23 4.21 -10.25
C THR A 30 -5.15 3.59 -11.13
N ASP A 31 -5.50 2.49 -11.81
CA ASP A 31 -4.67 1.83 -12.81
C ASP A 31 -3.30 1.35 -12.27
N TYR A 32 -3.23 1.06 -10.98
CA TYR A 32 -2.10 0.32 -10.41
C TYR A 32 -2.45 -1.18 -10.43
N LEU A 33 -1.66 -1.96 -11.17
CA LEU A 33 -1.89 -3.40 -11.30
C LEU A 33 -1.00 -4.16 -10.32
N PRO A 34 -1.58 -4.96 -9.41
CA PRO A 34 -0.80 -5.67 -8.41
C PRO A 34 -0.14 -6.90 -9.04
N TYR A 35 1.00 -7.31 -8.50
CA TYR A 35 1.80 -8.40 -9.06
C TYR A 35 2.42 -9.30 -7.99
N THR A 36 2.87 -10.48 -8.40
CA THR A 36 3.58 -11.44 -7.54
C THR A 36 4.80 -12.01 -8.28
N PHE A 37 5.80 -12.42 -7.52
CA PHE A 37 7.01 -13.03 -8.04
C PHE A 37 7.06 -14.53 -7.74
N HIS A 38 7.45 -15.34 -8.72
CA HIS A 38 7.61 -16.77 -8.55
C HIS A 38 8.88 -17.27 -9.24
N PRO A 39 9.78 -17.98 -8.53
CA PRO A 39 10.93 -18.60 -9.16
C PRO A 39 10.47 -19.68 -10.15
N VAL A 40 11.26 -19.91 -11.20
CA VAL A 40 11.04 -20.97 -12.17
C VAL A 40 12.31 -21.74 -12.48
N PRO A 41 12.21 -23.00 -12.95
CA PRO A 41 13.37 -23.78 -13.36
C PRO A 41 14.14 -23.12 -14.51
N SER A 42 15.44 -23.40 -14.61
CA SER A 42 16.32 -22.79 -15.62
C SER A 42 16.00 -23.16 -17.09
N TRP A 43 15.13 -24.15 -17.30
CA TRP A 43 14.65 -24.50 -18.64
C TRP A 43 13.43 -23.68 -19.07
N PHE A 44 12.80 -22.92 -18.16
CA PHE A 44 11.66 -22.08 -18.48
C PHE A 44 12.10 -20.95 -19.40
N SER A 45 11.35 -20.75 -20.48
CA SER A 45 11.71 -19.82 -21.54
C SER A 45 10.58 -18.82 -21.84
N PHE A 46 10.88 -17.80 -22.63
CA PHE A 46 9.87 -16.85 -23.09
C PHE A 46 8.77 -17.51 -23.94
N GLU A 47 9.06 -18.65 -24.58
CA GLU A 47 8.09 -19.40 -25.40
C GLU A 47 7.00 -20.07 -24.55
N ASP A 48 7.28 -20.30 -23.26
CA ASP A 48 6.38 -20.95 -22.32
C ASP A 48 5.34 -19.99 -21.71
N ILE A 49 5.60 -18.69 -21.79
CA ILE A 49 4.77 -17.64 -21.18
C ILE A 49 3.31 -17.67 -21.67
N PRO A 50 3.01 -17.74 -22.98
CA PRO A 50 1.64 -17.77 -23.46
C PRO A 50 0.84 -18.97 -22.94
N ASP A 51 1.47 -20.15 -22.87
CA ASP A 51 0.82 -21.36 -22.35
C ASP A 51 0.59 -21.25 -20.84
N LEU A 52 1.57 -20.78 -20.08
CA LEU A 52 1.42 -20.54 -18.64
C LEU A 52 0.26 -19.57 -18.36
N MET A 53 0.21 -18.45 -19.07
CA MET A 53 -0.86 -17.45 -18.94
C MET A 53 -2.24 -18.06 -19.22
N ASN A 54 -2.36 -18.87 -20.29
CA ASN A 54 -3.60 -19.54 -20.65
C ASN A 54 -4.03 -20.56 -19.58
N ARG A 55 -3.11 -21.38 -19.08
CA ARG A 55 -3.39 -22.37 -18.03
C ARG A 55 -3.79 -21.71 -16.71
N THR A 56 -3.11 -20.64 -16.31
CA THR A 56 -3.46 -19.87 -15.10
C THR A 56 -4.86 -19.27 -15.22
N ASN A 57 -5.17 -18.60 -16.33
CA ASN A 57 -6.50 -18.02 -16.56
C ASN A 57 -7.60 -19.10 -16.62
N ALA A 58 -7.34 -20.24 -17.26
CA ALA A 58 -8.27 -21.37 -17.29
C ALA A 58 -8.55 -21.92 -15.89
N ARG A 59 -7.52 -21.98 -15.02
CA ARG A 59 -7.67 -22.50 -13.66
C ARG A 59 -8.38 -21.53 -12.71
N VAL A 60 -8.10 -20.23 -12.86
CA VAL A 60 -8.75 -19.16 -12.09
C VAL A 60 -10.20 -18.92 -12.55
N GLY A 61 -10.51 -19.19 -13.82
CA GLY A 61 -11.86 -19.16 -14.38
C GLY A 61 -12.26 -17.84 -15.05
N PHE A 62 -11.32 -16.94 -15.30
CA PHE A 62 -11.49 -15.67 -16.02
C PHE A 62 -10.12 -15.09 -16.40
N ASN A 63 -10.09 -14.00 -17.17
CA ASN A 63 -8.86 -13.29 -17.54
C ASN A 63 -8.28 -12.53 -16.33
N ALA A 64 -7.62 -13.28 -15.43
CA ALA A 64 -7.04 -12.80 -14.18
C ALA A 64 -5.61 -12.25 -14.37
N VAL A 65 -4.86 -12.81 -15.32
CA VAL A 65 -3.49 -12.41 -15.63
C VAL A 65 -3.50 -11.28 -16.66
N HIS A 66 -2.82 -10.18 -16.36
CA HIS A 66 -2.60 -9.06 -17.28
C HIS A 66 -1.37 -9.31 -18.18
N CYS A 67 -0.22 -9.62 -17.57
CA CYS A 67 1.01 -9.98 -18.26
C CYS A 67 1.91 -10.83 -17.36
N ILE A 68 2.90 -11.49 -17.97
CA ILE A 68 3.94 -12.24 -17.28
C ILE A 68 5.27 -11.81 -17.89
N ASP A 69 6.20 -11.35 -17.05
CA ASP A 69 7.57 -11.04 -17.44
C ASP A 69 8.53 -12.08 -16.84
N LEU A 70 9.50 -12.54 -17.64
CA LEU A 70 10.59 -13.39 -17.17
C LEU A 70 11.80 -12.50 -16.85
N LEU A 71 12.24 -12.55 -15.60
CA LEU A 71 13.32 -11.73 -15.04
C LEU A 71 14.43 -12.62 -14.51
N GLU A 72 15.64 -12.07 -14.43
CA GLU A 72 16.74 -12.65 -13.65
C GLU A 72 16.86 -11.89 -12.33
N ALA A 73 17.00 -12.63 -11.23
CA ALA A 73 17.21 -12.05 -9.91
C ALA A 73 18.42 -12.70 -9.23
N GLU A 74 19.22 -11.86 -8.58
CA GLU A 74 20.31 -12.29 -7.72
C GLU A 74 19.84 -12.19 -6.26
N MET A 75 19.64 -13.33 -5.59
CA MET A 75 19.28 -13.31 -4.16
C MET A 75 20.49 -12.94 -3.28
N TYR A 76 21.71 -13.26 -3.73
CA TYR A 76 22.96 -12.90 -3.05
C TYR A 76 24.06 -12.60 -4.07
N PRO A 77 24.98 -11.64 -3.80
CA PRO A 77 26.03 -11.24 -4.74
C PRO A 77 27.00 -12.36 -5.17
N SER A 78 27.00 -13.49 -4.46
CA SER A 78 27.87 -14.65 -4.71
C SER A 78 27.13 -15.87 -5.27
N GLN A 79 25.82 -15.78 -5.49
CA GLN A 79 25.00 -16.87 -6.03
C GLN A 79 24.72 -16.65 -7.52
N ARG A 80 24.49 -17.76 -8.24
CA ARG A 80 24.06 -17.67 -9.64
C ARG A 80 22.67 -17.03 -9.69
N PRO A 81 22.41 -16.13 -10.67
CA PRO A 81 21.08 -15.60 -10.89
C PRO A 81 20.06 -16.73 -11.06
N ILE A 82 18.88 -16.54 -10.50
CA ILE A 82 17.73 -17.41 -10.71
C ILE A 82 16.72 -16.72 -11.61
N GLN A 83 15.98 -17.51 -12.38
CA GLN A 83 14.86 -17.00 -13.18
C GLN A 83 13.63 -16.84 -12.30
N ILE A 84 12.96 -15.70 -12.44
CA ILE A 84 11.75 -15.34 -11.71
C ILE A 84 10.71 -14.81 -12.69
N LEU A 85 9.48 -15.27 -12.53
CA LEU A 85 8.31 -14.70 -13.18
C LEU A 85 7.76 -13.54 -12.35
N LYS A 86 7.58 -12.38 -12.98
CA LYS A 86 6.69 -11.33 -12.48
C LYS A 86 5.32 -11.53 -13.13
N ILE A 87 4.33 -11.92 -12.34
CA ILE A 87 2.96 -12.13 -12.82
C ILE A 87 2.12 -10.93 -12.37
N THR A 88 1.73 -10.08 -13.32
CA THR A 88 0.86 -8.93 -13.07
C THR A 88 -0.59 -9.35 -13.25
N ALA A 89 -1.42 -9.09 -12.24
CA ALA A 89 -2.83 -9.41 -12.24
C ALA A 89 -3.68 -8.24 -12.76
N THR A 90 -4.90 -8.53 -13.20
CA THR A 90 -5.87 -7.51 -13.65
C THR A 90 -6.48 -6.72 -12.49
N GLY A 91 -6.25 -7.12 -11.24
CA GLY A 91 -6.72 -6.47 -10.01
C GLY A 91 -6.38 -7.29 -8.76
N ALA A 92 -6.66 -6.74 -7.57
CA ALA A 92 -6.28 -7.33 -6.28
C ALA A 92 -6.92 -8.71 -6.07
N ARG A 93 -8.21 -8.85 -6.38
CA ARG A 93 -8.93 -10.14 -6.29
C ARG A 93 -8.38 -11.18 -7.26
N SER A 94 -7.96 -10.75 -8.45
CA SER A 94 -7.30 -11.63 -9.43
C SER A 94 -5.97 -12.14 -8.88
N LEU A 95 -5.19 -11.27 -8.25
CA LEU A 95 -3.90 -11.63 -7.65
C LEU A 95 -4.05 -12.67 -6.54
N GLU A 96 -5.04 -12.51 -5.66
CA GLU A 96 -5.32 -13.50 -4.60
C GLU A 96 -5.58 -14.89 -5.19
N LYS A 97 -6.44 -14.99 -6.21
CA LYS A 97 -6.74 -16.27 -6.86
C LYS A 97 -5.55 -16.85 -7.62
N ILE A 98 -4.75 -16.00 -8.28
CA ILE A 98 -3.51 -16.42 -8.94
C ILE A 98 -2.56 -17.02 -7.90
N ARG A 99 -2.35 -16.33 -6.77
CA ARG A 99 -1.54 -16.82 -5.66
C ARG A 99 -2.06 -18.16 -5.13
N ASP A 100 -3.37 -18.32 -4.96
CA ASP A 100 -3.96 -19.58 -4.50
C ASP A 100 -3.71 -20.74 -5.47
N VAL A 101 -3.89 -20.51 -6.78
CA VAL A 101 -3.64 -21.51 -7.83
C VAL A 101 -2.17 -21.92 -7.87
N LEU A 102 -1.25 -20.95 -7.84
CA LEU A 102 0.19 -21.20 -7.85
C LEU A 102 0.67 -21.91 -6.59
N CYS A 103 0.05 -21.65 -5.44
CA CYS A 103 0.53 -22.19 -4.17
C CYS A 103 -0.14 -23.51 -3.77
N SER A 104 -1.25 -23.87 -4.40
CA SER A 104 -1.97 -25.10 -4.05
C SER A 104 -1.42 -26.36 -4.73
N GLY A 105 -0.39 -26.26 -5.57
CA GLY A 105 -0.02 -27.37 -6.47
C GLY A 105 -1.01 -27.52 -7.64
N GLY A 106 -1.98 -26.61 -7.76
CA GLY A 106 -3.08 -26.70 -8.70
C GLY A 106 -2.73 -26.34 -10.14
N LEU A 107 -1.50 -25.88 -10.37
CA LEU A 107 -0.97 -25.53 -11.69
C LEU A 107 0.24 -26.41 -12.02
N ARG A 108 0.08 -27.23 -13.06
CA ARG A 108 1.14 -28.08 -13.62
C ARG A 108 1.57 -27.53 -14.98
N PHE A 109 2.87 -27.32 -15.13
CA PHE A 109 3.51 -26.93 -16.38
C PHE A 109 4.56 -27.99 -16.70
N ASP A 110 4.28 -28.83 -17.71
CA ASP A 110 5.02 -30.06 -18.00
C ASP A 110 5.25 -30.93 -16.75
N ASP A 111 6.49 -31.14 -16.32
CA ASP A 111 6.83 -31.91 -15.11
C ASP A 111 7.11 -31.02 -13.89
N TYR A 112 6.87 -29.71 -14.01
CA TYR A 112 6.97 -28.74 -12.93
C TYR A 112 5.61 -28.45 -12.30
N TYR A 113 5.62 -28.44 -10.97
CA TYR A 113 4.46 -28.08 -10.15
C TYR A 113 4.80 -26.80 -9.41
N PHE A 114 3.95 -25.79 -9.55
CA PHE A 114 4.04 -24.64 -8.67
C PHE A 114 3.51 -25.05 -7.30
N THR A 115 4.38 -25.05 -6.29
CA THR A 115 4.05 -25.47 -4.93
C THR A 115 4.26 -24.35 -3.92
N LYS A 116 3.86 -24.57 -2.66
CA LYS A 116 4.18 -23.65 -1.56
C LYS A 116 5.67 -23.55 -1.29
N GLU A 117 6.45 -24.57 -1.62
CA GLU A 117 7.91 -24.60 -1.40
C GLU A 117 8.64 -23.73 -2.43
N ASP A 118 8.03 -23.51 -3.60
CA ASP A 118 8.46 -22.50 -4.58
C ASP A 118 8.10 -21.06 -4.15
N ARG A 119 7.42 -20.88 -3.00
CA ARG A 119 7.40 -19.56 -2.35
C ARG A 119 8.78 -19.32 -1.78
N ASN A 120 9.63 -18.62 -2.54
CA ASN A 120 10.56 -17.74 -1.86
C ASN A 120 9.71 -16.81 -0.99
N VAL A 121 9.97 -16.88 0.33
CA VAL A 121 9.24 -16.28 1.45
C VAL A 121 9.09 -14.74 1.34
N GLU A 122 9.63 -14.13 0.29
CA GLU A 122 9.61 -12.69 -0.01
C GLU A 122 8.47 -12.24 -0.94
N SER A 123 7.70 -13.15 -1.57
CA SER A 123 6.74 -12.80 -2.65
C SER A 123 5.37 -12.25 -2.23
N SER A 124 5.04 -12.20 -0.93
CA SER A 124 3.84 -11.51 -0.45
C SER A 124 4.17 -10.09 0.02
N ILE A 125 4.77 -9.29 -0.86
CA ILE A 125 4.75 -7.84 -0.64
C ILE A 125 3.28 -7.40 -0.76
N ASP A 126 2.79 -6.72 0.28
CA ASP A 126 1.45 -6.10 0.26
C ASP A 126 1.35 -5.21 -0.97
N ASP A 127 0.22 -5.22 -1.67
CA ASP A 127 0.00 -4.37 -2.84
C ASP A 127 0.27 -2.89 -2.52
N ILE A 128 0.04 -2.47 -1.27
CA ILE A 128 0.37 -1.14 -0.76
C ILE A 128 1.89 -0.91 -0.77
N PHE A 129 2.69 -1.87 -0.28
CA PHE A 129 4.15 -1.73 -0.25
C PHE A 129 4.72 -1.70 -1.66
N SER A 130 4.23 -2.56 -2.55
CA SER A 130 4.62 -2.55 -3.97
C SER A 130 4.28 -1.20 -4.60
N PHE A 131 3.09 -0.64 -4.34
CA PHE A 131 2.71 0.67 -4.84
C PHE A 131 3.63 1.78 -4.33
N VAL A 132 3.89 1.81 -3.02
CA VAL A 132 4.73 2.84 -2.39
C VAL A 132 6.16 2.78 -2.93
N TYR A 133 6.67 1.58 -3.20
CA TYR A 133 7.98 1.36 -3.81
C TYR A 133 8.00 1.82 -5.27
N ASP A 134 7.11 1.29 -6.11
CA ASP A 134 7.05 1.54 -7.55
C ASP A 134 6.79 3.01 -7.89
N CYS A 135 5.93 3.68 -7.12
CA CYS A 135 5.59 5.08 -7.32
C CYS A 135 6.50 6.03 -6.52
N GLU A 136 7.43 5.51 -5.72
CA GLU A 136 8.23 6.24 -4.72
C GLU A 136 7.39 7.22 -3.86
N ALA A 137 6.13 6.85 -3.60
CA ALA A 137 5.11 7.76 -3.07
C ALA A 137 5.35 8.18 -1.62
N MET A 138 6.28 7.53 -0.92
CA MET A 138 6.56 7.75 0.50
C MET A 138 6.97 9.19 0.81
N PHE A 139 7.82 9.77 -0.03
CA PHE A 139 8.51 11.04 0.26
C PHE A 139 7.78 12.28 -0.27
N GLY A 140 6.95 12.12 -1.31
CA GLY A 140 6.19 13.21 -1.92
C GLY A 140 5.97 12.95 -3.40
N VAL A 141 4.84 13.40 -3.93
CA VAL A 141 4.49 13.24 -5.34
C VAL A 141 3.98 14.56 -5.92
N LEU A 142 4.29 14.80 -7.18
CA LEU A 142 3.57 15.73 -8.05
C LEU A 142 2.62 14.93 -8.94
N ILE A 143 1.55 15.58 -9.38
CA ILE A 143 0.69 15.04 -10.43
C ILE A 143 0.83 15.92 -11.66
N ARG A 144 0.97 15.30 -12.83
CA ARG A 144 1.06 16.05 -14.10
C ARG A 144 -0.18 16.93 -14.30
N ALA A 145 0.02 18.15 -14.79
CA ALA A 145 -1.06 19.08 -15.06
C ALA A 145 -2.08 18.47 -16.04
N GLY A 146 -3.37 18.60 -15.73
CA GLY A 146 -4.46 18.03 -16.53
C GLY A 146 -4.66 16.52 -16.37
N MET A 147 -3.83 15.84 -15.57
CA MET A 147 -3.92 14.39 -15.35
C MET A 147 -4.61 14.03 -14.01
N TYR A 148 -5.26 15.01 -13.38
CA TYR A 148 -6.05 14.81 -12.17
C TYR A 148 -7.38 15.55 -12.26
N HIS A 149 -8.38 15.02 -11.57
CA HIS A 149 -9.73 15.60 -11.51
C HIS A 149 -10.18 15.67 -10.06
N GLU A 150 -10.86 16.76 -9.69
CA GLU A 150 -11.47 16.83 -8.36
C GLU A 150 -12.61 15.83 -8.29
N LEU A 151 -12.69 15.10 -7.17
CA LEU A 151 -13.81 14.18 -6.96
C LEU A 151 -15.08 14.96 -6.62
N PRO A 152 -16.24 14.57 -7.19
CA PRO A 152 -17.55 15.07 -6.79
C PRO A 152 -17.78 14.86 -5.29
N ALA A 153 -18.58 15.73 -4.67
CA ALA A 153 -18.82 15.70 -3.22
C ALA A 153 -19.35 14.35 -2.72
N GLU A 154 -20.15 13.66 -3.54
CA GLU A 154 -20.76 12.36 -3.24
C GLU A 154 -19.75 11.19 -3.26
N GLN A 155 -18.60 11.39 -3.90
CA GLN A 155 -17.53 10.38 -4.01
C GLN A 155 -16.37 10.63 -3.04
N LYS A 156 -16.39 11.74 -2.31
CA LYS A 156 -15.36 12.05 -1.31
C LYS A 156 -15.52 11.12 -0.11
N VAL A 157 -14.43 10.47 0.28
CA VAL A 157 -14.40 9.53 1.42
C VAL A 157 -13.81 10.16 2.68
N SER A 158 -13.46 11.45 2.64
CA SER A 158 -12.73 12.11 3.71
C SER A 158 -13.15 13.54 4.01
N ASN A 159 -12.66 14.07 5.13
CA ASN A 159 -12.75 15.48 5.50
C ASN A 159 -11.51 16.28 5.04
N SER A 160 -10.78 15.79 4.03
CA SER A 160 -9.63 16.49 3.45
C SER A 160 -10.10 17.73 2.70
N GLN A 161 -9.22 18.72 2.59
CA GLN A 161 -9.55 19.96 1.89
C GLN A 161 -9.56 19.77 0.38
N LEU A 162 -8.69 18.88 -0.09
CA LEU A 162 -8.49 18.56 -1.49
C LEU A 162 -8.62 17.05 -1.67
N GLU A 163 -9.44 16.63 -2.61
CA GLU A 163 -9.65 15.22 -2.89
C GLU A 163 -9.74 15.03 -4.41
N TYR A 164 -8.75 14.34 -4.97
CA TYR A 164 -8.53 14.22 -6.40
C TYR A 164 -8.41 12.76 -6.83
N ILE A 165 -8.68 12.49 -8.10
CA ILE A 165 -8.43 11.19 -8.73
C ILE A 165 -7.41 11.33 -9.87
N THR A 166 -6.48 10.38 -9.97
CA THR A 166 -5.45 10.31 -11.02
C THR A 166 -5.03 8.86 -11.27
N ARG A 167 -4.23 8.61 -12.31
CA ARG A 167 -3.67 7.28 -12.59
C ARG A 167 -2.28 7.14 -11.99
N SER A 168 -1.89 5.93 -11.63
CA SER A 168 -0.56 5.58 -11.09
C SER A 168 0.58 6.16 -11.93
N LYS A 169 0.52 5.96 -13.25
CA LYS A 169 1.52 6.47 -14.22
C LYS A 169 1.66 8.00 -14.25
N ASP A 170 0.64 8.72 -13.78
CA ASP A 170 0.57 10.19 -13.81
C ASP A 170 1.18 10.85 -12.56
N LEU A 171 1.55 10.04 -11.57
CA LEU A 171 2.36 10.45 -10.44
C LEU A 171 3.83 10.64 -10.85
N VAL A 172 4.46 11.67 -10.30
CA VAL A 172 5.88 11.96 -10.46
C VAL A 172 6.49 12.10 -9.07
N PRO A 173 7.43 11.21 -8.68
CA PRO A 173 8.02 11.27 -7.35
C PRO A 173 8.92 12.49 -7.19
N LEU A 174 8.81 13.15 -6.05
CA LEU A 174 9.68 14.28 -5.67
C LEU A 174 10.98 13.83 -4.98
N GLY A 175 11.04 12.57 -4.56
CA GLY A 175 12.13 12.04 -3.74
C GLY A 175 12.21 12.71 -2.36
N ARG A 176 13.33 12.49 -1.67
CA ARG A 176 13.55 12.90 -0.26
C ARG A 176 13.66 14.41 -0.03
N GLN A 177 13.64 15.22 -1.09
CA GLN A 177 13.80 16.67 -1.01
C GLN A 177 12.46 17.42 -0.87
N ALA A 178 11.33 16.71 -0.79
CA ALA A 178 10.03 17.34 -0.60
C ALA A 178 9.98 18.08 0.75
N ASP A 179 9.73 19.39 0.69
CA ASP A 179 9.42 20.19 1.88
C ASP A 179 8.03 19.81 2.42
N THR A 180 7.90 19.63 3.74
CA THR A 180 6.67 19.11 4.33
C THR A 180 6.12 20.00 5.43
N ALA A 181 4.87 20.44 5.25
CA ALA A 181 4.12 21.23 6.22
C ALA A 181 3.35 20.36 7.23
N TRP A 182 4.02 19.43 7.91
CA TRP A 182 3.36 18.51 8.85
C TRP A 182 2.85 19.21 10.10
N ARG A 183 1.67 18.78 10.56
CA ARG A 183 1.12 19.13 11.87
C ARG A 183 1.25 17.92 12.79
N ILE A 184 1.92 18.11 13.92
CA ILE A 184 2.19 17.07 14.90
C ILE A 184 1.19 17.24 16.03
N PHE A 185 0.34 16.23 16.22
CA PHE A 185 -0.64 16.15 17.31
C PHE A 185 -0.07 15.28 18.43
N SER A 186 0.08 15.84 19.62
CA SER A 186 0.51 15.13 20.82
C SER A 186 -0.54 15.27 21.91
N PHE A 187 -0.77 14.22 22.69
CA PHE A 187 -1.75 14.24 23.76
C PHE A 187 -1.32 13.41 24.98
N SER A 188 -1.85 13.78 26.14
CA SER A 188 -1.69 13.05 27.40
C SER A 188 -3.05 12.95 28.09
N ILE A 189 -3.33 11.78 28.66
CA ILE A 189 -4.59 11.49 29.35
C ILE A 189 -4.32 11.31 30.83
N LYS A 190 -5.21 11.83 31.68
CA LYS A 190 -5.27 11.48 33.10
C LYS A 190 -6.59 10.80 33.43
N THR A 191 -6.50 9.85 34.34
CA THR A 191 -7.65 9.07 34.82
C THR A 191 -7.83 9.24 36.32
N THR A 192 -8.99 8.87 36.84
CA THR A 192 -9.13 8.56 38.25
C THR A 192 -8.23 7.38 38.62
N LEU A 193 -7.88 7.27 39.90
CA LEU A 193 -7.33 6.05 40.50
C LEU A 193 -8.37 5.53 41.47
N VAL A 194 -8.77 4.28 41.31
CA VAL A 194 -9.67 3.59 42.23
C VAL A 194 -8.83 2.60 43.04
N ASP A 195 -9.02 2.59 44.36
CA ASP A 195 -8.39 1.65 45.30
C ASP A 195 -6.85 1.64 45.35
N ASN A 196 -6.18 2.74 44.97
CA ASN A 196 -4.71 2.84 44.87
C ASN A 196 -4.07 1.73 44.00
N ASN A 197 -4.83 1.13 43.09
CA ASN A 197 -4.32 0.13 42.17
C ASN A 197 -3.50 0.82 41.06
N PRO A 198 -2.21 0.49 40.89
CA PRO A 198 -1.39 1.06 39.82
C PRO A 198 -1.78 0.55 38.42
N LEU A 199 -2.57 -0.52 38.32
CA LEU A 199 -3.04 -1.06 37.05
C LEU A 199 -4.33 -0.38 36.61
N LEU A 200 -4.25 0.34 35.49
CA LEU A 200 -5.39 1.00 34.87
C LEU A 200 -6.31 -0.02 34.20
N SER A 201 -7.61 0.22 34.35
CA SER A 201 -8.68 -0.54 33.69
C SER A 201 -9.68 0.45 33.11
N TYR A 202 -10.01 0.27 31.82
CA TYR A 202 -10.95 1.12 31.10
C TYR A 202 -12.38 1.04 31.64
N THR A 203 -12.73 0.01 32.42
CA THR A 203 -14.05 -0.14 33.04
C THR A 203 -14.14 0.48 34.44
N GLN A 204 -13.00 0.69 35.11
CA GLN A 204 -12.95 1.14 36.50
C GLN A 204 -12.42 2.56 36.67
N HIS A 205 -11.57 3.01 35.74
CA HIS A 205 -10.87 4.28 35.83
C HIS A 205 -11.40 5.24 34.76
N ALA A 206 -12.12 6.28 35.21
CA ALA A 206 -12.68 7.28 34.32
C ALA A 206 -11.59 8.25 33.86
N VAL A 207 -11.63 8.67 32.59
CA VAL A 207 -10.79 9.75 32.10
C VAL A 207 -11.28 11.07 32.70
N ILE A 208 -10.39 11.80 33.38
CA ILE A 208 -10.69 13.09 34.01
C ILE A 208 -10.08 14.27 33.26
N GLN A 209 -9.04 14.01 32.45
CA GLN A 209 -8.37 15.06 31.72
C GLN A 209 -7.74 14.53 30.43
N ILE A 210 -7.83 15.31 29.36
CA ILE A 210 -7.05 15.12 28.13
C ILE A 210 -6.34 16.43 27.82
N ALA A 211 -5.02 16.44 27.90
CA ALA A 211 -4.18 17.54 27.44
C ALA A 211 -3.75 17.29 26.01
N VAL A 212 -3.87 18.30 25.16
CA VAL A 212 -3.55 18.26 23.72
C VAL A 212 -2.60 19.39 23.38
N MET A 213 -1.56 19.08 22.60
CA MET A 213 -0.68 20.04 21.97
C MET A 213 -0.61 19.79 20.47
N VAL A 214 -0.59 20.86 19.68
CA VAL A 214 -0.37 20.78 18.23
C VAL A 214 0.74 21.74 17.81
N ALA A 215 1.72 21.21 17.10
CA ALA A 215 2.88 21.95 16.58
C ALA A 215 2.99 21.78 15.06
N ARG A 216 3.64 22.71 14.37
CA ARG A 216 4.09 22.48 12.99
C ARG A 216 5.52 21.98 13.02
N LYS A 217 5.85 21.06 12.11
CA LYS A 217 7.22 20.56 11.97
C LYS A 217 8.17 21.74 11.69
N GLY A 218 9.25 21.83 12.47
CA GLY A 218 10.27 22.86 12.33
C GLY A 218 9.99 24.16 13.09
N GLU A 219 8.78 24.36 13.63
CA GLU A 219 8.51 25.49 14.54
C GLU A 219 9.00 25.14 15.96
N PRO A 220 9.59 26.10 16.70
CA PRO A 220 10.13 25.86 18.04
C PRO A 220 9.04 25.59 19.08
N ASP A 221 7.86 26.19 18.91
CA ASP A 221 6.78 26.16 19.89
C ASP A 221 5.48 25.61 19.27
N PRO A 222 4.65 24.88 20.05
CA PRO A 222 3.32 24.50 19.61
C PRO A 222 2.42 25.73 19.47
N TYR A 223 1.59 25.75 18.43
CA TYR A 223 0.65 26.85 18.19
C TYR A 223 -0.72 26.64 18.87
N LEU A 224 -1.00 25.43 19.34
CA LEU A 224 -2.22 25.10 20.07
C LEU A 224 -1.88 24.25 21.30
N GLY A 225 -2.39 24.67 22.46
CA GLY A 225 -2.38 23.89 23.69
C GLY A 225 -3.77 23.96 24.33
N VAL A 226 -4.42 22.82 24.53
CA VAL A 226 -5.78 22.75 25.09
C VAL A 226 -5.85 21.64 26.12
N ILE A 227 -6.60 21.90 27.19
CA ILE A 227 -6.88 20.91 28.23
C ILE A 227 -8.39 20.73 28.30
N PHE A 228 -8.84 19.51 28.02
CA PHE A 228 -10.22 19.07 28.24
C PHE A 228 -10.30 18.46 29.64
N GLY A 229 -11.09 19.06 30.52
CA GLY A 229 -11.41 18.51 31.84
C GLY A 229 -12.81 17.90 31.82
N PHE A 230 -12.96 16.74 32.44
CA PHE A 230 -14.24 16.04 32.57
C PHE A 230 -14.62 16.04 34.05
N LYS A 231 -15.85 16.46 34.33
CA LYS A 231 -16.44 16.44 35.68
C LYS A 231 -17.19 15.15 35.91
#